data_AF-A0A527FTD9-F1
#
_entry.id   AF-A0A527FTD9-F1
#
_cell.length_a   1.000
_cell.length_b   1.000
_cell.length_c   1.000
_cell.angle_alpha   90.00
_cell.angle_beta   90.00
_cell.angle_gamma   90.00
#
_symmetry.space_group_name_H-M   'P 1'
#
loop_
_entity.id
_entity.type
_entity.pdbx_description
1 polymer ?
#
loop_
_entity_poly.entity_id
_entity_poly.type
_entity_poly.pdbx_seq_one_letter_code
_entity_poly.pdbx_strand_id
1 'polypeptide(L)' 'GVERPKLTLLPFLMRAMVKAIADQPNLNSLFDDEAGIIHQHGGIHIGIAAQTPTGLVVPVVKHAEARDIWECGAEIIRLA' A
#
# COMPACT_ATOMS: atom_id res chain seq x y z
N GLY A 1 -17.50 18.28 12.42
CA GLY A 1 -16.74 18.21 11.16
C GLY A 1 -15.50 17.41 11.44
N VAL A 2 -15.29 16.30 10.75
CA VAL A 2 -14.19 15.36 11.06
C VAL A 2 -12.86 16.04 10.78
N GLU A 3 -11.99 16.06 11.79
CA GLU A 3 -10.65 16.64 11.70
C GLU A 3 -9.80 15.80 10.72
N ARG A 4 -9.23 16.44 9.70
CA ARG A 4 -8.45 15.75 8.66
C ARG A 4 -7.04 15.46 9.19
N PRO A 5 -6.51 14.23 9.02
CA PRO A 5 -5.17 13.90 9.47
C PRO A 5 -4.11 14.70 8.72
N LYS A 6 -3.00 14.99 9.39
CA LYS A 6 -1.84 15.62 8.75
C LYS A 6 -1.28 14.69 7.68
N LEU A 7 -1.24 15.15 6.43
CA LEU A 7 -0.62 14.40 5.34
C LEU A 7 0.90 14.51 5.42
N THR A 8 1.55 13.39 5.75
CA THR A 8 2.99 13.21 5.61
C THR A 8 3.32 12.77 4.17
N LEU A 9 4.56 12.38 3.89
CA LEU A 9 4.95 11.93 2.54
C LEU A 9 4.30 10.59 2.14
N LEU A 10 4.09 9.67 3.09
CA LEU A 10 3.67 8.29 2.80
C LEU A 10 2.33 8.20 2.05
N PRO A 11 1.26 8.93 2.41
CA PRO A 11 0.01 8.91 1.66
C PRO A 11 0.15 9.32 0.19
N PHE A 12 1.05 10.24 -0.14
CA PHE A 12 1.32 10.63 -1.53
C PHE A 12 2.01 9.49 -2.28
N LEU A 13 2.99 8.82 -1.66
CA LEU A 13 3.67 7.67 -2.25
C LEU A 13 2.70 6.51 -2.49
N MET A 14 1.80 6.23 -1.55
CA MET A 14 0.76 5.21 -1.72
C MET A 14 -0.11 5.51 -2.94
N ARG A 15 -0.59 6.74 -3.10
CA ARG A 15 -1.39 7.13 -4.27
C ARG A 15 -0.60 7.15 -5.58
N ALA A 16 0.69 7.49 -5.53
CA ALA A 16 1.57 7.40 -6.68
C ALA A 16 1.78 5.94 -7.11
N MET A 17 1.99 5.02 -6.16
CA MET A 17 2.10 3.59 -6.43
C MET A 17 0.82 3.02 -7.04
N VAL A 18 -0.35 3.39 -6.52
CA VAL A 18 -1.64 2.98 -7.11
C VAL A 18 -1.73 3.36 -8.59
N LYS A 19 -1.35 4.59 -8.93
CA LYS A 19 -1.31 5.05 -10.32
C LYS A 19 -0.27 4.30 -11.16
N ALA A 20 0.95 4.17 -10.65
CA ALA A 20 2.03 3.49 -11.35
C ALA A 20 1.71 2.01 -11.63
N ILE A 21 1.06 1.33 -10.68
CA ILE A 21 0.61 -0.07 -10.84
C ILE A 21 -0.56 -0.17 -11.82
N ALA A 22 -1.46 0.82 -11.86
CA ALA A 22 -2.52 0.85 -12.87
C ALA A 22 -1.94 0.95 -14.30
N ASP A 23 -0.87 1.74 -14.47
CA ASP A 23 -0.17 1.91 -15.75
C ASP A 23 0.76 0.73 -16.08
N GLN A 24 1.33 0.07 -15.07
CA GLN A 24 2.17 -1.12 -15.19
C GLN A 24 1.70 -2.24 -14.24
N PRO A 25 0.69 -3.03 -14.64
CA PRO A 25 0.08 -4.05 -13.79
C PRO A 25 1.04 -5.18 -13.36
N ASN A 26 2.09 -5.43 -14.17
CA ASN A 26 3.12 -6.43 -13.87
C ASN A 26 3.85 -6.16 -12.54
N LEU A 27 3.87 -4.91 -12.06
CA LEU A 27 4.46 -4.55 -10.76
C LEU A 27 3.72 -5.16 -9.57
N ASN A 28 2.43 -5.52 -9.74
CA ASN A 28 1.61 -6.14 -8.70
C ASN A 28 1.33 -7.61 -9.03
N SER A 29 2.39 -8.34 -9.35
CA SER A 29 2.33 -9.75 -9.73
C SER A 29 3.23 -10.61 -8.85
N LEU A 30 2.83 -11.87 -8.67
CA LEU A 30 3.62 -12.91 -8.02
C LEU A 30 4.01 -13.96 -9.06
N PHE A 31 5.27 -14.35 -9.09
CA PHE A 31 5.72 -15.50 -9.87
C PHE A 31 5.68 -16.76 -9.02
N ASP A 32 4.99 -17.78 -9.52
CA ASP A 32 4.98 -19.13 -8.99
C ASP A 32 6.03 -19.95 -9.77
N ASP A 33 7.17 -20.20 -9.12
CA ASP A 33 8.29 -20.96 -9.71
C ASP A 33 7.93 -22.43 -9.98
N GLU A 34 7.07 -23.04 -9.15
CA GLU A 34 6.70 -24.46 -9.27
C GLU A 34 5.76 -24.68 -10.45
N ALA A 35 4.78 -23.80 -10.61
CA ALA A 35 3.83 -23.85 -11.71
C ALA A 35 4.34 -23.18 -13.00
N GLY A 36 5.37 -22.32 -12.89
CA GLY A 36 5.85 -21.48 -13.99
C GLY A 36 4.82 -20.41 -14.42
N ILE A 37 4.02 -19.91 -13.48
CA ILE A 37 2.88 -19.01 -13.74
C ILE A 37 3.11 -17.65 -13.08
N ILE A 38 2.71 -16.56 -13.77
CA ILE A 38 2.63 -15.23 -13.17
C ILE A 38 1.18 -14.94 -12.77
N HIS A 39 0.95 -14.70 -11.48
CA HIS A 39 -0.31 -14.26 -10.92
C HIS A 39 -0.33 -12.74 -10.83
N GLN A 40 -1.05 -12.08 -11.73
CA GLN A 40 -1.26 -10.63 -11.67
C GLN A 40 -2.50 -10.31 -10.82
N HIS A 41 -2.37 -9.38 -9.87
CA HIS A 41 -3.45 -9.01 -8.95
C HIS A 41 -4.03 -7.62 -9.28
N GLY A 42 -5.36 -7.53 -9.33
CA GLY A 42 -6.05 -6.24 -9.50
C GLY A 42 -6.15 -5.41 -8.21
N GLY A 43 -6.22 -6.08 -7.05
CA GLY A 43 -6.21 -5.41 -5.75
C GLY A 43 -4.79 -4.97 -5.38
N ILE A 44 -4.63 -3.71 -4.96
CA ILE A 44 -3.34 -3.14 -4.61
C ILE A 44 -3.23 -3.11 -3.09
N HIS A 45 -2.33 -3.92 -2.54
CA HIS A 45 -2.08 -4.03 -1.11
C HIS A 45 -0.68 -3.55 -0.81
N ILE A 46 -0.57 -2.46 -0.04
CA ILE A 46 0.73 -1.80 0.19
C ILE A 46 1.22 -2.18 1.58
N GLY A 47 2.36 -2.87 1.65
CA GLY A 47 3.10 -3.11 2.88
C GLY A 47 3.86 -1.86 3.31
N ILE A 48 3.74 -1.49 4.59
CA ILE A 48 4.45 -0.35 5.17
C ILE A 48 5.47 -0.89 6.16
N ALA A 49 6.75 -0.90 5.77
CA ALA A 49 7.81 -1.33 6.66
C ALA A 49 8.06 -0.27 7.74
N ALA A 50 7.91 -0.65 9.00
CA ALA A 50 8.07 0.23 10.16
C ALA A 50 9.00 -0.41 11.20
N GLN A 51 10.00 0.36 11.64
CA GLN A 51 10.88 -0.04 12.73
C GLN A 51 10.18 0.22 14.07
N THR A 52 10.01 -0.82 14.87
CA THR A 52 9.47 -0.75 16.24
C THR A 52 10.55 -1.11 17.27
N PRO A 53 10.34 -0.82 18.57
CA PRO A 53 11.24 -1.28 19.62
C PRO A 53 11.42 -2.80 19.66
N THR A 54 10.40 -3.56 19.21
CA THR A 54 10.41 -5.02 19.19
C THR A 54 10.93 -5.63 17.89
N GLY A 55 11.30 -4.79 16.90
CA GLY A 55 11.80 -5.24 15.60
C GLY A 55 11.13 -4.57 14.40
N LEU A 56 11.46 -5.04 13.20
CA LEU A 56 10.83 -4.59 11.97
C LEU A 56 9.46 -5.27 11.81
N VAL A 57 8.41 -4.50 11.58
CA VAL A 57 7.08 -5.01 11.23
C VAL A 57 6.64 -4.43 9.89
N VAL A 58 5.81 -5.18 9.15
CA VAL A 58 5.28 -4.75 7.85
C VAL A 58 3.75 -4.90 7.83
N PRO A 59 3.00 -3.98 8.45
CA PRO A 59 1.56 -3.93 8.30
C PRO A 59 1.15 -3.69 6.84
N VAL A 60 -0.01 -4.23 6.47
CA VAL A 60 -0.55 -4.12 5.10
C VAL A 60 -1.76 -3.19 5.08
N VAL A 61 -1.71 -2.16 4.24
CA VAL A 61 -2.89 -1.39 3.84
C VAL A 61 -3.57 -2.10 2.68
N LYS A 62 -4.71 -2.74 2.98
CA LYS A 62 -5.53 -3.41 1.97
C LYS A 62 -6.32 -2.41 1.14
N HIS A 63 -6.53 -2.78 -0.12
CA HIS A 63 -7.29 -2.04 -1.12
C HIS A 63 -6.89 -0.56 -1.23
N ALA A 64 -5.60 -0.29 -1.36
CA ALA A 64 -5.09 1.07 -1.46
C ALA A 64 -5.63 1.79 -2.72
N GLU A 65 -5.99 1.06 -3.76
CA GLU A 65 -6.64 1.57 -4.97
C GLU A 65 -7.97 2.27 -4.67
N ALA A 66 -8.73 1.73 -3.72
CA ALA A 66 -10.07 2.19 -3.36
C ALA A 66 -10.08 3.33 -2.34
N ARG A 67 -8.89 3.82 -1.91
CA ARG A 67 -8.74 4.84 -0.87
C ARG A 67 -8.33 6.18 -1.42
N ASP A 68 -8.90 7.27 -0.92
CA ASP A 68 -8.39 8.61 -1.21
C ASP A 68 -7.12 8.94 -0.40
N ILE A 69 -6.52 10.10 -0.65
CA ILE A 69 -5.27 10.49 0.02
C ILE A 69 -5.42 10.71 1.53
N TRP A 70 -6.60 11.13 1.99
CA TRP A 70 -6.89 11.37 3.41
C TRP A 70 -7.12 10.04 4.14
N GLU A 71 -7.79 9.09 3.50
CA GLU A 71 -7.95 7.72 3.98
C GLU A 71 -6.60 7.01 4.05
N CYS A 72 -5.72 7.19 3.06
CA CYS A 72 -4.32 6.74 3.16
C CYS A 72 -3.60 7.38 4.37
N GLY A 73 -3.79 8.67 4.60
CA GLY A 73 -3.28 9.36 5.79
C GLY A 73 -3.77 8.77 7.11
N ALA A 74 -5.06 8.47 7.20
CA ALA A 74 -5.66 7.83 8.36
C ALA A 74 -5.11 6.41 8.58
N GLU A 75 -4.93 5.62 7.52
CA GLU A 75 -4.34 4.27 7.62
C GLU A 75 -2.89 4.33 8.11
N ILE A 76 -2.07 5.27 7.63
CA ILE A 76 -0.70 5.41 8.13
C ILE A 76 -0.67 5.70 9.64
N ILE A 77 -1.58 6.55 10.14
CA ILE A 77 -1.69 6.83 11.59
C ILE A 77 -2.16 5.60 12.36
N ARG A 78 -3.09 4.82 11.81
CA ARG A 78 -3.58 3.57 12.43
C ARG A 78 -2.49 2.50 12.55
N LEU A 79 -1.50 2.55 11.66
CA LEU A 79 -0.41 1.56 11.59
C LEU A 79 0.85 1.96 12.37
N ALA A 80 0.96 3.22 12.78
CA ALA A 80 2.05 3.74 13.62
C ALA A 80 1.86 3.37 15.09
#